data_AF-A0A959YXE7-F1
#
_entry.id   AF-A0A959YXE7-F1
#
_cell.length_a   1.000
_cell.length_b   1.000
_cell.length_c   1.000
_cell.angle_alpha   90.00
_cell.angle_beta   90.00
_cell.angle_gamma   90.00
#
_symmetry.space_group_name_H-M   'P 1'
#
loop_
_entity.id
_entity.type
_entity.pdbx_description
1 polymer ?
#
loop_
_entity_poly.entity_id
_entity_poly.type
_entity_poly.pdbx_seq_one_letter_code
_entity_poly.pdbx_strand_id
1 'polypeptide(L)'
;MPTWMRRRIDRIEPTESSPAIGGVVHFQDRMDHYHYTDEEFVAQMRSASFPPALFNHEAHLRLGWVMIRTHGPDRAVKLLCELIQNYARAIGEAEMYDLALTIAATRIIALCTMRSNATDFTTFLAEFPKLGNGFRELIGAYNEGGSAGVKAIL
;
A
#
# COMPACT_ATOMS: atom_id res chain seq x y z
N MET A 1 -6.65 -17.88 -6.49
CA MET A 1 -6.96 -16.44 -6.33
C MET A 1 -7.45 -16.20 -4.90
N PRO A 2 -6.92 -15.21 -4.18
CA PRO A 2 -7.37 -14.86 -2.84
C PRO A 2 -8.82 -14.32 -2.82
N THR A 3 -9.58 -14.67 -1.78
CA THR A 3 -11.01 -14.37 -1.63
C THR A 3 -11.36 -12.87 -1.61
N TRP A 4 -10.40 -12.00 -1.33
CA TRP A 4 -10.57 -10.54 -1.33
C TRP A 4 -10.60 -9.92 -2.73
N MET A 5 -10.18 -10.65 -3.77
CA MET A 5 -10.22 -10.19 -5.17
C MET A 5 -11.56 -10.52 -5.86
N ARG A 6 -12.38 -11.41 -5.28
CA ARG A 6 -13.72 -11.80 -5.78
C ARG A 6 -14.85 -10.95 -5.19
N ARG A 7 -14.80 -10.64 -3.88
CA ARG A 7 -15.93 -9.98 -3.17
C ARG A 7 -16.25 -8.54 -3.59
N ARG A 8 -15.40 -7.88 -4.39
CA ARG A 8 -15.67 -6.54 -4.93
C ARG A 8 -16.44 -6.54 -6.27
N ILE A 9 -16.52 -7.69 -6.95
CA ILE A 9 -17.29 -7.83 -8.20
C ILE A 9 -18.78 -8.02 -7.89
N ASP A 10 -19.10 -8.73 -6.79
CA ASP A 10 -20.47 -9.15 -6.46
C ASP A 10 -21.29 -8.11 -5.65
N ARG A 11 -20.75 -6.91 -5.40
CA ARG A 11 -21.44 -5.86 -4.62
C ARG A 11 -21.87 -4.66 -5.48
N ILE A 12 -22.09 -4.88 -6.77
CA ILE A 12 -22.77 -3.96 -7.68
C ILE A 12 -23.96 -4.72 -8.27
N GLU A 13 -24.98 -4.96 -7.46
CA GLU A 13 -26.30 -5.31 -7.97
C GLU A 13 -27.05 -3.98 -8.24
N PRO A 14 -27.43 -3.70 -9.50
CA PRO A 14 -28.16 -2.49 -9.82
C PRO A 14 -29.63 -2.66 -9.42
N THR A 15 -30.10 -1.90 -8.43
CA THR A 15 -31.54 -1.72 -8.24
C THR A 15 -32.06 -0.79 -9.34
N GLU A 16 -32.33 -1.36 -10.53
CA GLU A 16 -33.00 -0.63 -11.60
C GLU A 16 -34.51 -0.54 -11.35
N SER A 17 -35.01 0.70 -11.30
CA SER A 17 -36.40 1.04 -11.59
C SER A 17 -36.47 2.49 -12.13
N SER A 18 -36.07 2.64 -13.41
CA SER A 18 -36.64 3.56 -14.44
C SER A 18 -36.42 5.09 -14.35
N PRO A 19 -36.47 5.86 -15.47
CA PRO A 19 -35.92 5.62 -16.80
C PRO A 19 -35.03 6.77 -17.36
N ALA A 20 -34.16 6.36 -18.29
CA ALA A 20 -33.61 7.08 -19.45
C ALA A 20 -33.52 8.63 -19.44
N ILE A 21 -32.28 9.11 -19.34
CA ILE A 21 -31.79 10.24 -20.15
C ILE A 21 -30.29 10.09 -20.38
N GLY A 22 -29.92 10.06 -21.66
CA GLY A 22 -28.71 10.68 -22.20
C GLY A 22 -27.36 10.27 -21.60
N GLY A 23 -26.68 9.40 -22.35
CA GLY A 23 -25.24 9.15 -22.35
C GLY A 23 -24.36 9.98 -21.40
N VAL A 24 -23.77 9.29 -20.43
CA VAL A 24 -22.45 9.64 -19.91
C VAL A 24 -21.62 8.37 -20.00
N VAL A 25 -20.67 8.39 -20.93
CA VAL A 25 -19.51 7.52 -20.91
C VAL A 25 -18.89 7.64 -19.51
N HIS A 26 -19.01 6.59 -18.68
CA HIS A 26 -18.28 6.47 -17.43
C HIS A 26 -16.78 6.33 -17.75
N PHE A 27 -16.14 7.47 -18.05
CA PHE A 27 -14.70 7.61 -17.90
C PHE A 27 -14.43 7.63 -16.40
N GLN A 28 -14.36 6.44 -15.80
CA GLN A 28 -13.74 6.28 -14.49
C GLN A 28 -12.27 6.64 -14.69
N ASP A 29 -11.96 7.92 -14.57
CA ASP A 29 -10.61 8.38 -14.33
C ASP A 29 -10.15 7.59 -13.11
N ARG A 30 -9.25 6.63 -13.33
CA ARG A 30 -8.82 5.71 -12.27
C ARG A 30 -7.95 6.53 -11.34
N MET A 31 -8.60 7.24 -10.41
CA MET A 31 -7.94 7.85 -9.28
C MET A 31 -7.06 6.78 -8.66
N ASP A 32 -5.79 7.08 -8.50
CA ASP A 32 -4.80 6.23 -7.86
C ASP A 32 -4.14 7.04 -6.74
N HIS A 33 -3.21 6.44 -6.01
CA HIS A 33 -2.56 7.15 -4.93
C HIS A 33 -1.69 8.32 -5.43
N TYR A 34 -1.22 8.36 -6.68
CA TYR A 34 -0.33 9.41 -7.21
C TYR A 34 -0.97 10.79 -7.30
N HIS A 35 -2.30 10.87 -7.24
CA HIS A 35 -3.04 12.13 -7.24
C HIS A 35 -2.85 12.95 -5.96
N TYR A 36 -2.35 12.33 -4.90
CA TYR A 36 -2.07 12.98 -3.62
C TYR A 36 -0.57 13.25 -3.48
N THR A 37 -0.19 14.40 -2.93
CA THR A 37 1.18 14.60 -2.45
C THR A 37 1.51 13.62 -1.32
N ASP A 38 2.79 13.45 -1.00
CA ASP A 38 3.19 12.58 0.11
C ASP A 38 2.58 13.06 1.44
N GLU A 39 2.52 14.37 1.66
CA GLU A 39 1.91 14.98 2.83
C GLU A 39 0.40 14.74 2.89
N GLU A 40 -0.30 14.96 1.77
CA GLU A 40 -1.75 14.74 1.67
C GLU A 40 -2.11 13.27 1.87
N PHE A 41 -1.34 12.37 1.27
CA PHE A 41 -1.54 10.94 1.39
C PHE A 41 -1.39 10.50 2.86
N VAL A 42 -0.29 10.89 3.52
CA VAL A 42 -0.08 10.58 4.94
C VAL A 42 -1.15 11.22 5.82
N ALA A 43 -1.55 12.46 5.56
CA ALA A 43 -2.60 13.15 6.30
C ALA A 43 -3.93 12.38 6.20
N GLN A 44 -4.32 11.94 5.02
CA GLN A 44 -5.55 11.19 4.81
C GLN A 44 -5.52 9.78 5.40
N MET A 45 -4.36 9.13 5.41
CA MET A 45 -4.20 7.86 6.14
C MET A 45 -4.41 8.08 7.64
N ARG A 46 -3.87 9.17 8.20
CA ARG A 46 -4.00 9.51 9.63
C ARG A 46 -5.43 9.85 10.05
N SER A 47 -6.17 10.56 9.20
CA SER A 47 -7.58 10.88 9.42
C SER A 47 -8.54 9.76 9.00
N ALA A 48 -8.03 8.63 8.49
CA ALA A 48 -8.81 7.56 7.90
C ALA A 48 -9.79 8.00 6.80
N SER A 49 -9.44 9.07 6.08
CA SER A 49 -10.23 9.58 4.95
C SER A 49 -9.68 9.14 3.60
N PHE A 50 -8.51 8.49 3.56
CA PHE A 50 -7.95 7.95 2.33
C PHE A 50 -8.87 6.85 1.78
N PRO A 51 -9.27 6.86 0.49
CA PRO A 51 -10.24 5.90 -0.01
C PRO A 51 -9.71 4.45 0.02
N PRO A 52 -10.41 3.49 0.65
CA PRO A 52 -9.95 2.09 0.74
C PRO A 52 -9.80 1.38 -0.60
N ALA A 53 -10.41 1.91 -1.67
CA ALA A 53 -10.23 1.40 -3.02
C ALA A 53 -8.82 1.68 -3.56
N LEU A 54 -8.18 2.75 -3.09
CA LEU A 54 -6.88 3.24 -3.55
C LEU A 54 -5.72 2.74 -2.71
N PHE A 55 -5.98 2.20 -1.51
CA PHE A 55 -4.95 1.64 -0.63
C PHE A 55 -4.59 0.20 -1.06
N ASN A 56 -3.96 0.09 -2.23
CA ASN A 56 -3.46 -1.16 -2.79
C ASN A 56 -2.01 -1.44 -2.33
N HIS A 57 -1.40 -2.51 -2.84
CA HIS A 57 -0.01 -2.89 -2.53
C HIS A 57 0.98 -1.74 -2.78
N GLU A 58 0.86 -1.07 -3.92
CA GLU A 58 1.75 0.02 -4.30
C GLU A 58 1.59 1.25 -3.38
N ALA A 59 0.35 1.59 -3.00
CA ALA A 59 0.09 2.62 -2.00
C ALA A 59 0.71 2.28 -0.63
N HIS A 60 0.71 1.00 -0.23
CA HIS A 60 1.39 0.56 0.98
C HIS A 60 2.91 0.75 0.88
N LEU A 61 3.51 0.38 -0.26
CA LEU A 61 4.94 0.60 -0.51
C LEU A 61 5.29 2.09 -0.43
N ARG A 62 4.46 2.95 -1.06
CA ARG A 62 4.63 4.41 -1.01
C ARG A 62 4.56 4.92 0.42
N LEU A 63 3.56 4.49 1.19
CA LEU A 63 3.41 4.91 2.58
C LEU A 63 4.63 4.51 3.41
N GLY A 64 5.13 3.28 3.24
CA GLY A 64 6.36 2.83 3.87
C GLY A 64 7.55 3.71 3.52
N TRP A 65 7.78 3.95 2.22
CA TRP A 65 8.89 4.76 1.71
C TRP A 65 8.85 6.20 2.27
N VAL A 66 7.69 6.87 2.23
CA VAL A 66 7.50 8.22 2.80
C VAL A 66 7.81 8.23 4.29
N MET A 67 7.27 7.26 5.06
CA MET A 67 7.46 7.20 6.51
C MET A 67 8.92 6.92 6.89
N ILE A 68 9.64 6.10 6.12
CA ILE A 68 11.07 5.83 6.34
C ILE A 68 11.92 7.08 6.04
N ARG A 69 11.66 7.79 4.94
CA ARG A 69 12.39 9.02 4.61
C ARG A 69 12.18 10.13 5.63
N THR A 70 10.98 10.24 6.18
CA THR A 70 10.59 11.31 7.11
C THR A 70 10.96 11.02 8.57
N HIS A 71 10.93 9.76 8.99
CA HIS A 71 11.12 9.38 10.40
C HIS A 71 12.30 8.46 10.68
N GLY A 72 12.97 7.95 9.64
CA GLY A 72 14.01 6.94 9.74
C GLY A 72 13.46 5.52 9.88
N PRO A 73 14.27 4.49 9.55
CA PRO A 73 13.82 3.09 9.46
C PRO A 73 13.32 2.53 10.79
N ASP A 74 13.97 2.85 11.91
CA ASP A 74 13.62 2.30 13.22
C ASP A 74 12.27 2.83 13.72
N ARG A 75 12.01 4.12 13.52
CA ARG A 75 10.76 4.76 13.92
C ARG A 75 9.61 4.43 12.97
N ALA A 76 9.91 4.31 11.68
CA ALA A 76 8.90 4.07 10.66
C ALA A 76 8.13 2.77 10.89
N VAL A 77 8.77 1.68 11.33
CA VAL A 77 8.08 0.41 11.60
C VAL A 77 6.95 0.59 12.60
N LYS A 78 7.22 1.22 13.75
CA LYS A 78 6.22 1.43 14.80
C LYS A 78 5.10 2.35 14.29
N LEU A 79 5.46 3.49 13.71
CA LEU A 79 4.50 4.49 13.24
C LEU A 79 3.60 3.94 12.13
N LEU A 80 4.16 3.15 11.20
CA LEU A 80 3.40 2.55 10.11
C LEU A 80 2.41 1.49 10.63
N CYS A 81 2.84 0.65 11.57
CA CYS A 81 1.97 -0.37 12.17
C CYS A 81 0.79 0.29 12.90
N GLU A 82 1.04 1.29 13.74
CA GLU A 82 -0.01 2.03 14.43
C GLU A 82 -0.96 2.73 13.45
N LEU A 83 -0.42 3.39 12.43
CA LEU A 83 -1.19 4.09 11.40
C LEU A 83 -2.12 3.13 10.63
N ILE A 84 -1.57 2.04 10.09
CA ILE A 84 -2.33 1.08 9.28
C ILE A 84 -3.35 0.34 10.15
N GLN A 85 -3.00 -0.04 11.37
CA GLN A 85 -3.95 -0.69 12.28
C GLN A 85 -5.12 0.23 12.63
N ASN A 86 -4.85 1.52 12.89
CA ASN A 86 -5.89 2.50 13.18
C ASN A 86 -6.76 2.79 11.94
N TYR A 87 -6.14 2.90 10.77
CA TYR A 87 -6.84 3.04 9.49
C TYR A 87 -7.77 1.85 9.24
N ALA A 88 -7.27 0.62 9.35
CA ALA A 88 -8.05 -0.61 9.17
C ALA A 88 -9.23 -0.67 10.14
N ARG A 89 -9.03 -0.29 11.41
CA ARG A 89 -10.11 -0.21 12.39
C ARG A 89 -11.17 0.82 12.02
N ALA A 90 -10.77 2.01 11.60
CA ALA A 90 -11.68 3.09 11.25
C ALA A 90 -12.60 2.75 10.06
N ILE A 91 -12.10 1.96 9.11
CA ILE A 91 -12.88 1.54 7.93
C ILE A 91 -13.62 0.20 8.12
N GLY A 92 -13.57 -0.40 9.32
CA GLY A 92 -14.25 -1.66 9.63
C GLY A 92 -13.54 -2.93 9.15
N GLU A 93 -12.26 -2.84 8.79
CA GLU A 93 -11.44 -3.94 8.23
C GLU A 93 -10.32 -4.38 9.20
N ALA A 94 -10.52 -4.23 10.51
CA ALA A 94 -9.51 -4.53 11.52
C ALA A 94 -9.00 -5.98 11.47
N GLU A 95 -9.88 -6.94 11.13
CA GLU A 95 -9.54 -8.36 11.04
C GLU A 95 -8.61 -8.68 9.86
N MET A 96 -8.54 -7.79 8.87
CA MET A 96 -7.68 -7.93 7.70
C MET A 96 -6.25 -7.44 7.95
N TYR A 97 -5.99 -6.80 9.10
CA TYR A 97 -4.67 -6.30 9.44
C TYR A 97 -3.75 -7.41 9.97
N ASP A 98 -2.61 -7.60 9.29
CA ASP A 98 -1.54 -8.50 9.72
C ASP A 98 -0.32 -7.68 10.17
N LEU A 99 -0.06 -7.71 11.48
CA LEU A 99 1.06 -7.02 12.10
C LEU A 99 2.42 -7.56 11.64
N ALA A 100 2.57 -8.88 11.57
CA ALA A 100 3.84 -9.52 11.22
C ALA A 100 4.20 -9.22 9.75
N LEU A 101 3.22 -9.31 8.86
CA LEU A 101 3.38 -8.95 7.46
C LEU A 101 3.73 -7.46 7.31
N THR A 102 3.06 -6.57 8.02
CA THR A 102 3.35 -5.13 7.98
C THR A 102 4.77 -4.81 8.46
N ILE A 103 5.23 -5.48 9.54
CA ILE A 103 6.60 -5.33 10.04
C ILE A 103 7.61 -5.81 8.99
N ALA A 104 7.42 -7.00 8.43
CA ALA A 104 8.31 -7.56 7.42
C ALA A 104 8.38 -6.66 6.18
N ALA A 105 7.21 -6.22 5.69
CA ALA A 105 7.10 -5.30 4.56
C ALA A 105 7.85 -3.99 4.79
N THR A 106 7.63 -3.35 5.94
CA THR A 106 8.29 -2.08 6.28
C THR A 106 9.80 -2.23 6.35
N ARG A 107 10.29 -3.35 6.91
CA ARG A 107 11.74 -3.62 7.00
C ARG A 107 12.36 -3.88 5.64
N ILE A 108 11.67 -4.57 4.73
CA ILE A 108 12.11 -4.76 3.35
C ILE A 108 12.19 -3.40 2.63
N ILE A 109 11.15 -2.57 2.74
CA ILE A 109 11.15 -1.22 2.15
C ILE A 109 12.32 -0.41 2.72
N ALA A 110 12.57 -0.46 4.03
CA ALA A 110 13.69 0.25 4.67
C ALA A 110 15.05 -0.19 4.11
N LEU A 111 15.27 -1.49 3.88
CA LEU A 111 16.51 -1.99 3.28
C LEU A 111 16.73 -1.41 1.88
N CYS A 112 15.68 -1.30 1.08
CA CYS A 112 15.74 -0.68 -0.25
C CYS A 112 15.94 0.83 -0.15
N THR A 113 15.18 1.52 0.70
CA THR A 113 15.24 2.98 0.87
C THR A 113 16.64 3.43 1.30
N MET A 114 17.30 2.71 2.20
CA MET A 114 18.67 3.02 2.63
C MET A 114 19.73 2.81 1.54
N ARG A 115 19.41 2.09 0.46
CA ARG A 115 20.31 1.85 -0.69
C ARG A 115 20.00 2.74 -1.89
N SER A 116 18.86 3.43 -1.85
CA SER A 116 18.36 4.26 -2.94
C SER A 116 18.86 5.68 -2.82
N ASN A 117 19.09 6.34 -3.96
CA ASN A 117 19.23 7.80 -4.02
C ASN A 117 17.98 8.48 -4.60
N ALA A 118 16.91 7.73 -4.83
CA ALA A 118 15.68 8.25 -5.41
C ALA A 118 15.06 9.35 -4.53
N THR A 119 14.68 10.44 -5.17
CA THR A 119 14.00 11.58 -4.53
C THR A 119 12.48 11.50 -4.62
N ASP A 120 11.96 10.62 -5.46
CA ASP A 120 10.55 10.36 -5.68
C ASP A 120 10.24 8.86 -5.66
N PHE A 121 8.98 8.53 -5.37
CA PHE A 121 8.56 7.13 -5.21
C PHE A 121 8.61 6.33 -6.52
N THR A 122 8.34 6.96 -7.66
CA THR A 122 8.33 6.29 -8.97
C THR A 122 9.73 5.80 -9.33
N THR A 123 10.74 6.67 -9.17
CA THR A 123 12.15 6.31 -9.36
C THR A 123 12.58 5.23 -8.37
N PHE A 124 12.17 5.34 -7.09
CA PHE A 124 12.45 4.31 -6.09
C PHE A 124 11.90 2.94 -6.49
N LEU A 125 10.65 2.87 -6.97
CA LEU A 125 10.03 1.61 -7.37
C LEU A 125 10.69 1.03 -8.63
N ALA A 126 11.16 1.88 -9.54
CA ALA A 126 11.93 1.48 -10.72
C ALA A 126 13.31 0.92 -10.36
N GLU A 127 13.97 1.43 -9.31
CA GLU A 127 15.24 0.90 -8.80
C GLU A 127 15.08 -0.48 -8.17
N PHE A 128 13.93 -0.76 -7.55
CA PHE A 128 13.66 -2.03 -6.84
C PHE A 128 12.39 -2.70 -7.37
N PRO A 129 12.34 -3.16 -8.63
CA PRO A 129 11.13 -3.67 -9.27
C PRO A 129 10.51 -4.87 -8.54
N LYS A 130 11.34 -5.66 -7.84
CA LYS A 130 10.89 -6.77 -6.98
C LYS A 130 9.95 -6.33 -5.86
N LEU A 131 9.97 -5.07 -5.43
CA LEU A 131 8.98 -4.54 -4.48
C LEU A 131 7.57 -4.60 -5.08
N GLY A 132 7.42 -4.28 -6.38
CA GLY A 132 6.13 -4.28 -7.06
C GLY A 132 5.70 -5.67 -7.55
N ASN A 133 6.60 -6.41 -8.20
CA ASN A 133 6.26 -7.65 -8.92
C ASN A 133 6.75 -8.95 -8.26
N GLY A 134 7.67 -8.86 -7.29
CA GLY A 134 8.34 -10.00 -6.65
C GLY A 134 8.21 -10.04 -5.13
N PHE A 135 7.25 -9.31 -4.56
CA PHE A 135 7.22 -9.05 -3.12
C PHE A 135 7.09 -10.31 -2.26
N ARG A 136 6.41 -11.34 -2.79
CA ARG A 136 6.29 -12.65 -2.12
C ARG A 136 7.63 -13.33 -1.92
N GLU A 137 8.53 -13.23 -2.90
CA GLU A 137 9.90 -13.76 -2.79
C GLU A 137 10.69 -13.00 -1.73
N LEU A 138 10.56 -11.67 -1.69
CA LEU A 138 11.20 -10.83 -0.69
C LEU A 138 10.74 -11.19 0.73
N ILE A 139 9.44 -11.42 0.92
CA ILE A 139 8.90 -11.87 2.22
C ILE A 139 9.44 -13.26 2.58
N GLY A 140 9.48 -14.21 1.64
CA GLY A 140 10.05 -15.53 1.87
C GLY A 140 11.50 -15.46 2.33
N ALA A 141 12.34 -14.73 1.58
CA ALA A 141 13.74 -14.53 1.92
C ALA A 141 13.94 -13.80 3.25
N TYR A 142 13.05 -12.85 3.58
CA TYR A 142 13.07 -12.17 4.88
C TYR A 142 12.73 -13.11 6.03
N ASN A 143 11.75 -14.00 5.86
CA ASN A 143 11.35 -14.94 6.90
C ASN A 143 12.43 -16.02 7.16
N GLU A 144 13.16 -16.43 6.11
CA GLU A 144 14.21 -17.45 6.21
C GLU A 144 15.55 -16.87 6.69
N GLY A 145 15.96 -15.73 6.15
CA GLY A 145 17.31 -15.18 6.32
C GLY A 145 17.35 -13.74 6.85
N GLY A 146 16.21 -13.18 7.27
CA GLY A 146 16.11 -11.80 7.73
C GLY A 146 16.58 -10.80 6.67
N SER A 147 17.28 -9.76 7.12
CA SER A 147 17.83 -8.74 6.22
C SER A 147 18.91 -9.27 5.28
N ALA A 148 19.63 -10.33 5.66
CA ALA A 148 20.65 -10.95 4.81
C ALA A 148 20.03 -11.70 3.64
N GLY A 149 18.94 -12.44 3.89
CA GLY A 149 18.20 -13.16 2.84
C GLY A 149 17.65 -12.21 1.79
N VAL A 150 17.05 -11.09 2.21
CA VAL A 150 16.55 -10.06 1.29
C VAL A 150 17.68 -9.45 0.45
N LYS A 151 18.81 -9.09 1.06
CA LYS A 151 19.96 -8.50 0.36
C LYS A 151 20.57 -9.42 -0.70
N ALA A 152 20.40 -10.74 -0.59
CA ALA A 152 20.90 -11.69 -1.58
C ALA A 152 20.07 -11.74 -2.87
N ILE A 153 18.83 -11.25 -2.83
CA ILE A 153 17.88 -11.33 -3.95
C ILE A 153 17.35 -9.96 -4.41
N LEU A 154 17.86 -8.87 -3.81
CA LEU A 154 17.68 -7.48 -4.24
C LEU A 154 18.74 -7.12 -5.29
#